data_AF-R7IQL4-F1
#
_entry.id   AF-R7IQL4-F1
#
_cell.length_a   1.000
_cell.length_b   1.000
_cell.length_c   1.000
_cell.angle_alpha   90.00
_cell.angle_beta   90.00
_cell.angle_gamma   90.00
#
_symmetry.space_group_name_H-M   'P 1'
#
loop_
_entity.id
_entity.type
_entity.pdbx_description
1 polymer ?
#
loop_
_entity_poly.entity_id
_entity_poly.type
_entity_poly.pdbx_seq_one_letter_code
_entity_poly.pdbx_strand_id
1 'polypeptide(L)'
;MSNYAYRDLERKIVLYSSQAIKEDRNETFYCPNPKCEAKLYICAIEGSKSAYFRATKPMYKHILNCPFGTSGSEFDKNKFDESEFVFNNAIDGLLAVTGNPKEEKKIDGHNIGEPKAHPLRTLKQIYSMCKSMPVNLKYGDKEIGEMLLDDRSEYRYPRGCFGKKIIEAAVKGKLYDNEKKEIYLVAPMYNHKYSFILSFFDEITYKTIRSEIYNNRDKIIVVAGEWKSSGVYNSFITHIYGRKQVAIIK
;
A
#
# COMPACT_ATOMS: atom_id res chain seq x y z
N MET A 1 5.96 11.23 5.14
CA MET A 1 5.63 11.38 6.58
C MET A 1 5.21 10.01 7.08
N SER A 2 5.41 9.71 8.36
CA SER A 2 5.00 8.43 8.95
C SER A 2 4.41 8.62 10.34
N ASN A 3 3.43 7.80 10.70
CA ASN A 3 2.80 7.78 12.03
C ASN A 3 3.59 6.94 13.04
N TYR A 4 4.63 6.26 12.58
CA TYR A 4 5.56 5.53 13.42
C TYR A 4 6.96 5.55 12.85
N ALA A 5 7.94 5.37 13.73
CA ALA A 5 9.34 5.21 13.40
C ALA A 5 9.98 4.21 14.38
N TYR A 6 11.26 3.91 14.19
CA TYR A 6 12.02 3.04 15.09
C TYR A 6 13.07 3.82 15.87
N ARG A 7 13.29 3.45 17.13
CA ARG A 7 14.37 4.02 17.96
C ARG A 7 15.74 3.45 17.61
N ASP A 8 15.78 2.25 17.05
CA ASP A 8 16.99 1.49 16.74
C ASP A 8 17.15 1.22 15.23
N LEU A 9 18.40 1.01 14.79
CA LEU A 9 18.75 0.72 13.40
C LEU A 9 18.17 -0.62 12.93
N GLU A 10 18.07 -1.57 13.85
CA GLU A 10 17.57 -2.93 13.63
C GLU A 10 16.03 -2.98 13.54
N ARG A 11 15.36 -1.85 13.80
CA ARG A 11 13.91 -1.68 13.70
C ARG A 11 13.12 -2.65 14.57
N LYS A 12 13.55 -2.80 15.83
CA LYS A 12 12.90 -3.64 16.85
C LYS A 12 12.01 -2.83 17.79
N ILE A 13 12.37 -1.59 18.08
CA ILE A 13 11.70 -0.72 19.05
C ILE A 13 10.90 0.34 18.30
N VAL A 14 9.60 0.10 18.16
CA VAL A 14 8.67 1.03 17.51
C VAL A 14 8.29 2.17 18.45
N LEU A 15 8.18 3.39 17.89
CA LEU A 15 7.53 4.54 18.52
C LEU A 15 6.45 5.07 17.59
N TYR A 16 5.21 5.13 18.08
CA TYR A 16 4.12 5.81 17.39
C TYR A 16 4.15 7.30 17.69
N SER A 17 3.78 8.11 16.71
CA SER A 17 3.78 9.57 16.85
C SER A 17 2.78 10.04 17.90
N SER A 18 1.68 9.31 18.09
CA SER A 18 0.71 9.56 19.17
C SER A 18 1.23 9.27 20.58
N GLN A 19 2.37 8.57 20.70
CA GLN A 19 3.02 8.25 21.96
C GLN A 19 4.30 9.06 22.20
N ALA A 20 4.69 9.89 21.23
CA ALA A 20 5.92 10.67 21.34
C ALA A 20 5.76 11.79 22.37
N ILE A 21 6.80 12.00 23.17
CA ILE A 21 6.87 13.01 24.22
C ILE A 21 7.79 14.17 23.81
N LYS A 22 7.80 15.26 24.58
CA LYS A 22 8.54 16.48 24.23
C LYS A 22 10.04 16.23 24.08
N GLU A 23 10.58 15.34 24.90
CA GLU A 23 11.98 14.93 24.94
C GLU A 23 12.40 14.25 23.62
N ASP A 24 11.47 13.52 22.98
CA ASP A 24 11.72 12.84 21.70
C ASP A 24 12.06 13.82 20.56
N ARG A 25 11.79 15.12 20.68
CA ARG A 25 12.12 16.13 19.64
C ARG A 25 13.61 16.21 19.33
N ASN A 26 14.44 15.94 20.33
CA ASN A 26 15.89 16.00 20.19
C ASN A 26 16.50 14.65 19.76
N GLU A 27 15.67 13.61 19.69
CA GLU A 27 16.09 12.26 19.34
C GLU A 27 16.06 12.02 17.83
N THR A 28 16.84 11.03 17.41
CA THR A 28 16.87 10.55 16.03
C THR A 28 16.17 9.21 15.94
N PHE A 29 15.24 9.09 14.98
CA PHE A 29 14.52 7.86 14.69
C PHE A 29 14.85 7.34 13.29
N TYR A 30 14.46 6.11 13.01
CA TYR A 30 14.77 5.43 11.75
C TYR A 30 13.52 5.16 10.93
N CYS A 31 13.68 5.27 9.60
CA CYS A 31 12.62 5.00 8.65
C CYS A 31 12.07 3.58 8.77
N PRO A 32 10.73 3.39 8.72
CA PRO A 32 10.16 2.06 8.77
C PRO A 32 10.49 1.14 7.59
N ASN A 33 10.94 1.69 6.44
CA ASN A 33 11.48 0.84 5.38
C ASN A 33 12.90 0.39 5.79
N PRO A 34 13.15 -0.93 5.97
CA PRO A 34 14.47 -1.45 6.35
C PRO A 34 15.58 -1.14 5.35
N LYS A 35 15.22 -0.84 4.09
CA LYS A 35 16.14 -0.51 3.00
C LYS A 35 16.41 1.00 2.87
N CYS A 36 15.81 1.81 3.75
CA CYS A 36 15.95 3.26 3.78
C CYS A 36 16.70 3.70 5.03
N GLU A 37 17.85 4.36 4.85
CA GLU A 37 18.70 4.86 5.94
C GLU A 37 18.32 6.27 6.43
N ALA A 38 17.17 6.79 5.98
CA ALA A 38 16.70 8.10 6.39
C ALA A 38 16.54 8.19 7.91
N LYS A 39 17.07 9.28 8.47
CA LYS A 39 16.89 9.67 9.86
C LYS A 39 15.68 10.57 9.98
N LEU A 40 14.75 10.18 10.83
CA LEU A 40 13.49 10.87 11.06
C LEU A 40 13.53 11.62 12.39
N TYR A 41 12.78 12.71 12.44
CA TYR A 41 12.57 13.52 13.63
C TYR A 41 11.07 13.67 13.83
N ILE A 42 10.63 13.62 15.09
CA ILE A 42 9.24 13.84 15.45
C ILE A 42 8.89 15.33 15.27
N CYS A 43 7.74 15.58 14.65
CA CYS A 43 7.22 16.89 14.34
C CYS A 43 5.85 17.08 15.02
N ALA A 44 5.44 18.32 15.25
CA ALA A 44 4.09 18.70 15.67
C ALA A 44 3.56 18.13 17.00
N ILE A 45 4.41 17.71 17.95
CA ILE A 45 3.98 17.18 19.27
C ILE A 45 3.06 18.15 20.06
N GLU A 46 3.31 19.45 19.98
CA GLU A 46 2.49 20.50 20.63
C GLU A 46 1.83 21.40 19.58
N GLY A 47 1.66 20.90 18.35
CA GLY A 47 1.08 21.67 17.25
C GLY A 47 -0.44 21.49 17.15
N SER A 48 -1.09 22.31 16.32
CA SER A 48 -2.50 22.13 15.95
C SER A 48 -2.75 20.89 15.06
N LYS A 49 -1.69 20.19 14.65
CA LYS A 49 -1.74 18.98 13.83
C LYS A 49 -1.27 17.79 14.66
N SER A 50 -1.77 16.61 14.32
CA SER A 50 -1.25 15.34 14.83
C SER A 50 0.27 15.25 14.63
N ALA A 51 0.96 14.70 15.63
CA ALA A 51 2.40 14.49 15.54
C ALA A 51 2.74 13.46 14.46
N TYR A 52 3.90 13.61 13.81
CA TYR A 52 4.36 12.70 12.75
C TYR A 52 5.89 12.69 12.64
N PHE A 53 6.45 11.64 12.04
CA PHE A 53 7.87 11.54 11.76
C PHE A 53 8.20 11.98 10.33
N ARG A 54 9.31 12.71 10.18
CA ARG A 54 9.79 13.18 8.87
C ARG A 54 11.33 13.28 8.83
N ALA A 55 11.91 12.98 7.67
CA ALA A 55 13.30 13.32 7.36
C ALA A 55 13.41 14.83 7.07
N THR A 56 13.85 15.62 8.06
CA THR A 56 13.98 17.08 7.95
C THR A 56 15.36 17.52 7.52
N LYS A 57 16.40 16.70 7.75
CA LYS A 57 17.80 17.04 7.45
C LYS A 57 18.21 16.59 6.04
N PRO A 58 18.84 17.46 5.22
CA PRO A 58 19.16 17.13 3.82
C PRO A 58 20.12 15.95 3.62
N MET A 59 21.00 15.70 4.57
CA MET A 59 22.00 14.61 4.50
C MET A 59 21.42 13.23 4.83
N TYR A 60 20.20 13.16 5.38
CA TYR A 60 19.55 11.90 5.80
C TYR A 60 18.17 11.76 5.16
N LYS A 61 18.10 12.03 3.85
CA LYS A 61 16.86 11.95 3.08
C LYS A 61 16.44 10.50 2.83
N HIS A 62 15.16 10.33 2.52
CA HIS A 62 14.63 9.09 2.00
C HIS A 62 15.26 8.73 0.65
N ILE A 63 15.42 7.43 0.41
CA ILE A 63 15.69 6.90 -0.93
C ILE A 63 14.56 7.25 -1.89
N LEU A 64 14.84 7.25 -3.20
CA LEU A 64 13.83 7.47 -4.23
C LEU A 64 12.67 6.47 -4.04
N ASN A 65 11.44 6.98 -4.14
CA ASN A 65 10.21 6.19 -3.97
C ASN A 65 10.09 5.45 -2.63
N CYS A 66 10.74 5.93 -1.56
CA CYS A 66 10.41 5.45 -0.23
C CYS A 66 8.94 5.81 0.09
N PRO A 67 8.08 4.83 0.43
CA PRO A 67 6.66 5.09 0.71
C PRO A 67 6.44 5.99 1.94
N PHE A 68 7.45 6.12 2.80
CA PHE A 68 7.42 6.98 3.99
C PHE A 68 7.97 8.40 3.72
N GLY A 69 8.55 8.62 2.53
CA GLY A 69 9.13 9.92 2.12
C GLY A 69 8.09 10.89 1.56
N THR A 70 7.02 10.38 0.95
CA THR A 70 5.94 11.21 0.42
C THR A 70 5.00 11.66 1.54
N SER A 71 4.34 12.80 1.37
CA SER A 71 3.28 13.30 2.26
C SER A 71 1.95 12.60 1.98
N GLY A 72 1.99 11.30 1.67
CA GLY A 72 0.81 10.50 1.37
C GLY A 72 -0.20 10.57 2.51
N SER A 73 -1.48 10.59 2.16
CA SER A 73 -2.61 10.76 3.07
C SER A 73 -2.46 9.93 4.33
N GLU A 74 -2.35 10.63 5.46
CA GLU A 74 -2.29 10.03 6.79
C GLU A 74 -3.52 9.14 6.99
N PHE A 75 -3.29 7.89 7.38
CA PHE A 75 -4.38 6.99 7.71
C PHE A 75 -4.97 7.43 9.05
N ASP A 76 -6.24 7.82 9.02
CA ASP A 76 -7.01 8.17 10.21
C ASP A 76 -7.89 6.99 10.61
N LYS A 77 -7.47 6.26 11.63
CA LYS A 77 -8.19 5.09 12.15
C LYS A 77 -9.61 5.41 12.62
N ASN A 78 -9.89 6.65 13.04
CA ASN A 78 -11.19 7.03 13.58
C ASN A 78 -12.28 7.13 12.49
N LYS A 79 -11.89 7.13 11.21
CA LYS A 79 -12.84 7.19 10.08
C LYS A 79 -13.37 5.83 9.67
N PHE A 80 -12.79 4.74 10.16
CA PHE A 80 -13.07 3.40 9.68
C PHE A 80 -13.47 2.48 10.82
N ASP A 81 -14.35 1.55 10.49
CA ASP A 81 -14.72 0.46 11.38
C ASP A 81 -13.77 -0.71 11.13
N GLU A 82 -12.82 -0.91 12.06
CA GLU A 82 -11.86 -2.01 11.99
C GLU A 82 -12.54 -3.37 12.23
N SER A 83 -13.59 -3.42 13.05
CA SER A 83 -14.25 -4.68 13.43
C SER A 83 -14.99 -5.33 12.26
N GLU A 84 -15.47 -4.52 11.33
CA GLU A 84 -16.12 -4.94 10.09
C GLU A 84 -15.13 -5.19 8.93
N PHE A 85 -13.83 -4.96 9.14
CA PHE A 85 -12.83 -5.14 8.09
C PHE A 85 -12.33 -6.59 8.02
N VAL A 86 -12.82 -7.32 7.01
CA VAL A 86 -12.29 -8.63 6.60
C VAL A 86 -11.48 -8.47 5.32
N PHE A 87 -10.17 -8.72 5.39
CA PHE A 87 -9.25 -8.44 4.30
C PHE A 87 -9.62 -9.17 3.00
N ASN A 88 -9.93 -10.47 3.09
CA ASN A 88 -10.26 -11.24 1.88
C ASN A 88 -11.53 -10.71 1.20
N ASN A 89 -12.54 -10.31 1.97
CA ASN A 89 -13.77 -9.71 1.44
C ASN A 89 -13.49 -8.35 0.80
N ALA A 90 -12.58 -7.56 1.38
CA ALA A 90 -12.14 -6.30 0.79
C ALA A 90 -11.44 -6.50 -0.55
N ILE A 91 -10.56 -7.52 -0.66
CA ILE A 91 -9.92 -7.89 -1.94
C ILE A 91 -10.97 -8.37 -2.95
N ASP A 92 -11.95 -9.18 -2.55
CA ASP A 92 -13.04 -9.59 -3.43
C ASP A 92 -13.82 -8.40 -3.99
N GLY A 93 -14.08 -7.38 -3.16
CA GLY A 93 -14.70 -6.14 -3.59
C GLY A 93 -13.87 -5.34 -4.62
N LEU A 94 -12.53 -5.46 -4.59
CA LEU A 94 -11.64 -4.87 -5.58
C LEU A 94 -11.60 -5.67 -6.89
N LEU A 95 -11.73 -6.99 -6.81
CA LEU A 95 -11.72 -7.92 -7.96
C LEU A 95 -13.11 -8.02 -8.64
N ALA A 96 -14.18 -7.58 -7.97
CA ALA A 96 -15.52 -7.63 -8.52
C ALA A 96 -15.64 -6.79 -9.81
N VAL A 97 -16.10 -7.43 -10.88
CA VAL A 97 -16.49 -6.76 -12.12
C VAL A 97 -17.66 -5.82 -11.80
N THR A 98 -17.48 -4.52 -12.01
CA THR A 98 -18.62 -3.60 -11.94
C THR A 98 -19.58 -3.93 -13.08
N GLY A 99 -20.73 -4.54 -12.74
CA GLY A 99 -21.88 -4.57 -13.64
C GLY A 99 -22.41 -3.16 -13.90
N ASN A 100 -23.29 -3.03 -14.90
CA ASN A 100 -23.99 -1.78 -15.19
C ASN A 100 -24.49 -1.12 -13.90
N PRO A 101 -24.41 0.22 -13.78
CA PRO A 101 -24.94 0.91 -12.62
C PRO A 101 -26.36 0.41 -12.37
N LYS A 102 -26.62 -0.11 -11.16
CA LYS A 102 -27.98 -0.41 -10.73
C LYS A 102 -28.80 0.86 -10.95
N GLU A 103 -30.00 0.71 -11.52
CA GLU A 103 -30.96 1.80 -11.68
C GLU A 103 -30.92 2.71 -10.46
N GLU A 104 -30.81 4.02 -10.71
CA GLU A 104 -30.85 5.04 -9.67
C GLU A 104 -32.06 4.77 -8.78
N LYS A 105 -31.81 4.22 -7.59
CA LYS A 105 -32.82 4.24 -6.54
C LYS A 105 -33.10 5.71 -6.31
N LYS A 106 -34.36 6.12 -6.53
CA LYS A 106 -34.86 7.44 -6.14
C LYS A 106 -34.29 7.77 -4.76
N ILE A 107 -33.50 8.83 -4.70
CA ILE A 107 -32.94 9.32 -3.45
C ILE A 107 -34.09 9.98 -2.71
N ASP A 108 -34.80 9.19 -1.90
CA ASP A 108 -35.66 9.73 -0.85
C ASP A 108 -34.75 10.30 0.23
N GLY A 109 -34.61 11.63 0.23
CA GLY A 109 -34.04 12.43 1.33
C GLY A 109 -32.56 12.18 1.61
N HIS A 110 -31.75 13.25 1.54
CA HIS A 110 -30.47 13.25 2.24
C HIS A 110 -30.74 13.10 3.74
N ASN A 111 -30.61 11.88 4.27
CA ASN A 111 -30.63 11.66 5.71
C ASN A 111 -29.45 12.46 6.31
N ILE A 112 -29.79 13.51 7.07
CA ILE A 112 -28.87 14.26 7.92
C ILE A 112 -28.55 13.37 9.13
N GLY A 113 -27.83 12.28 8.90
CA GLY A 113 -27.31 11.40 9.94
C GLY A 113 -25.80 11.60 10.06
N GLU A 114 -25.25 11.44 11.27
CA GLU A 114 -23.81 11.44 11.46
C GLU A 114 -23.16 10.35 10.56
N PRO A 115 -22.03 10.65 9.89
CA PRO A 115 -21.33 9.66 9.08
C PRO A 115 -20.91 8.49 9.96
N LYS A 116 -21.55 7.32 9.77
CA LYS A 116 -21.13 6.10 10.45
C LYS A 116 -19.78 5.66 9.89
N ALA A 117 -18.87 5.27 10.78
CA ALA A 117 -17.63 4.61 10.41
C ALA A 117 -17.94 3.39 9.52
N HIS A 118 -17.10 3.16 8.51
CA HIS A 118 -17.27 2.07 7.55
C HIS A 118 -15.96 1.30 7.38
N PRO A 119 -15.96 0.03 6.97
CA PRO A 119 -14.71 -0.70 6.73
C PRO A 119 -13.96 -0.12 5.54
N LEU A 120 -12.66 -0.43 5.42
CA LEU A 120 -11.82 -0.03 4.27
C LEU A 120 -12.32 -0.72 2.99
N ARG A 121 -12.48 0.05 1.91
CA ARG A 121 -13.06 -0.45 0.65
C ARG A 121 -12.19 -0.25 -0.59
N THR A 122 -11.31 0.76 -0.56
CA THR A 122 -10.48 1.09 -1.73
C THR A 122 -9.04 0.65 -1.54
N LEU A 123 -8.37 0.31 -2.63
CA LEU A 123 -6.96 -0.12 -2.60
C LEU A 123 -6.05 0.91 -1.92
N LYS A 124 -6.26 2.21 -2.19
CA LYS A 124 -5.47 3.29 -1.55
C LYS A 124 -5.71 3.39 -0.05
N GLN A 125 -6.95 3.20 0.42
CA GLN A 125 -7.25 3.19 1.86
C GLN A 125 -6.56 2.00 2.56
N ILE A 126 -6.69 0.80 2.00
CA ILE A 126 -6.06 -0.40 2.56
C ILE A 126 -4.54 -0.27 2.55
N TYR A 127 -3.96 0.25 1.46
CA TYR A 127 -2.52 0.51 1.38
C TYR A 127 -2.05 1.55 2.41
N SER A 128 -2.74 2.69 2.54
CA SER A 128 -2.41 3.69 3.57
C SER A 128 -2.48 3.10 4.98
N MET A 129 -3.49 2.27 5.26
CA MET A 129 -3.59 1.54 6.53
C MET A 129 -2.37 0.63 6.74
N CYS A 130 -2.02 -0.22 5.77
CA CYS A 130 -0.86 -1.11 5.86
C CYS A 130 0.47 -0.34 6.04
N LYS A 131 0.57 0.88 5.51
CA LYS A 131 1.76 1.74 5.71
C LYS A 131 1.76 2.49 7.04
N SER A 132 0.62 2.61 7.72
CA SER A 132 0.53 3.27 9.03
C SER A 132 0.94 2.40 10.21
N MET A 133 1.16 1.09 9.98
CA MET A 133 1.41 0.10 11.02
C MET A 133 2.61 -0.82 10.68
N PRO A 134 3.33 -1.34 11.69
CA PRO A 134 4.31 -2.41 11.54
C PRO A 134 3.72 -3.71 10.98
N VAL A 135 4.56 -4.50 10.32
CA VAL A 135 4.15 -5.72 9.58
C VAL A 135 3.60 -6.84 10.46
N ASN A 136 3.92 -6.86 11.75
CA ASN A 136 3.48 -7.86 12.71
C ASN A 136 2.20 -7.47 13.46
N LEU A 137 1.67 -6.26 13.25
CA LEU A 137 0.39 -5.88 13.82
C LEU A 137 -0.76 -6.41 12.99
N LYS A 138 -1.91 -6.60 13.65
CA LYS A 138 -3.18 -6.93 13.03
C LYS A 138 -4.00 -5.68 12.78
N TYR A 139 -4.79 -5.72 11.72
CA TYR A 139 -5.89 -4.79 11.47
C TYR A 139 -7.06 -5.61 10.92
N GLY A 140 -8.17 -5.65 11.65
CA GLY A 140 -9.25 -6.59 11.38
C GLY A 140 -8.79 -8.04 11.55
N ASP A 141 -8.99 -8.90 10.54
CA ASP A 141 -8.75 -10.35 10.61
C ASP A 141 -7.32 -10.81 10.27
N LYS A 142 -6.42 -9.92 9.83
CA LYS A 142 -5.07 -10.29 9.36
C LYS A 142 -3.95 -9.40 9.88
N GLU A 143 -2.73 -9.94 9.84
CA GLU A 143 -1.51 -9.15 10.05
C GLU A 143 -1.14 -8.37 8.79
N ILE A 144 -0.60 -7.17 8.96
CA ILE A 144 -0.21 -6.28 7.86
C ILE A 144 0.76 -6.96 6.88
N GLY A 145 1.76 -7.68 7.40
CA GLY A 145 2.74 -8.40 6.61
C GLY A 145 2.19 -9.63 5.89
N GLU A 146 0.95 -10.06 6.18
CA GLU A 146 0.23 -11.02 5.37
C GLU A 146 -0.62 -10.36 4.29
N MET A 147 -1.04 -9.11 4.48
CA MET A 147 -1.87 -8.37 3.53
C MET A 147 -1.04 -7.79 2.38
N LEU A 148 0.08 -7.15 2.71
CA LEU A 148 0.92 -6.37 1.80
C LEU A 148 2.33 -6.96 1.69
N LEU A 149 2.72 -7.33 0.48
CA LEU A 149 4.12 -7.61 0.13
C LEU A 149 4.83 -6.29 -0.21
N ASP A 150 5.75 -5.88 0.66
CA ASP A 150 6.66 -4.75 0.45
C ASP A 150 8.06 -5.06 1.02
N ASP A 151 8.98 -4.09 0.99
CA ASP A 151 10.35 -4.27 1.51
C ASP A 151 10.39 -4.65 3.01
N ARG A 152 9.33 -4.33 3.79
CA ARG A 152 9.25 -4.63 5.23
C ARG A 152 8.82 -6.07 5.46
N SER A 153 7.98 -6.63 4.59
CA SER A 153 7.34 -7.94 4.78
C SER A 153 7.95 -9.07 3.96
N GLU A 154 8.93 -8.80 3.09
CA GLU A 154 9.56 -9.79 2.19
C GLU A 154 9.88 -11.13 2.87
N TYR A 155 10.47 -11.10 4.08
CA TYR A 155 10.89 -12.29 4.81
C TYR A 155 9.74 -13.26 5.11
N ARG A 156 8.48 -12.80 5.04
CA ARG A 156 7.27 -13.60 5.24
C ARG A 156 6.83 -14.36 3.99
N TYR A 157 7.47 -14.14 2.85
CA TYR A 157 7.11 -14.76 1.57
C TYR A 157 8.17 -15.75 1.05
N PRO A 158 8.78 -16.64 1.88
CA PRO A 158 9.87 -17.50 1.42
C PRO A 158 9.45 -18.45 0.29
N ARG A 159 8.15 -18.79 0.22
CA ARG A 159 7.57 -19.63 -0.84
C ARG A 159 7.00 -18.84 -2.01
N GLY A 160 7.01 -17.50 -1.95
CA GLY A 160 6.37 -16.64 -2.95
C GLY A 160 5.07 -15.99 -2.49
N CYS A 161 4.46 -15.22 -3.39
CA CYS A 161 3.23 -14.47 -3.15
C CYS A 161 2.02 -15.21 -3.73
N PHE A 162 1.22 -15.84 -2.87
CA PHE A 162 0.05 -16.62 -3.27
C PHE A 162 -1.24 -16.15 -2.59
N GLY A 163 -2.35 -16.34 -3.30
CA GLY A 163 -3.69 -15.99 -2.84
C GLY A 163 -3.97 -14.50 -2.88
N LYS A 164 -5.01 -14.07 -2.16
CA LYS A 164 -5.40 -12.66 -2.06
C LYS A 164 -4.31 -11.87 -1.33
N LYS A 165 -3.63 -10.98 -2.06
CA LYS A 165 -2.56 -10.11 -1.54
C LYS A 165 -2.54 -8.79 -2.27
N ILE A 166 -1.99 -7.78 -1.59
CA ILE A 166 -1.56 -6.53 -2.20
C ILE A 166 -0.04 -6.58 -2.38
N ILE A 167 0.47 -6.08 -3.50
CA ILE A 167 1.91 -5.91 -3.73
C ILE A 167 2.24 -4.43 -3.86
N GLU A 168 3.38 -4.03 -3.31
CA GLU A 168 4.05 -2.76 -3.59
C GLU A 168 5.18 -3.02 -4.59
N ALA A 169 5.00 -2.55 -5.82
CA ALA A 169 5.82 -2.95 -6.95
C ALA A 169 6.41 -1.76 -7.73
N ALA A 170 7.45 -2.07 -8.49
CA ALA A 170 8.11 -1.16 -9.41
C ALA A 170 8.12 -1.73 -10.83
N VAL A 171 8.35 -0.85 -11.81
CA VAL A 171 8.63 -1.25 -13.19
C VAL A 171 10.13 -1.52 -13.35
N LYS A 172 10.49 -2.68 -13.88
CA LYS A 172 11.88 -3.03 -14.23
C LYS A 172 11.94 -3.83 -15.52
N GLY A 173 12.72 -3.35 -16.49
CA GLY A 173 12.87 -4.03 -17.78
C GLY A 173 11.63 -3.92 -18.67
N LYS A 174 11.23 -5.01 -19.34
CA LYS A 174 10.06 -5.07 -20.22
C LYS A 174 8.80 -4.78 -19.40
N LEU A 175 8.04 -3.74 -19.76
CA LEU A 175 6.83 -3.37 -19.03
C LEU A 175 5.58 -4.14 -19.46
N TYR A 176 5.41 -4.44 -20.75
CA TYR A 176 4.17 -5.05 -21.21
C TYR A 176 4.37 -5.88 -22.47
N ASP A 177 3.38 -6.71 -22.76
CA ASP A 177 3.22 -7.48 -23.99
C ASP A 177 1.83 -7.22 -24.57
N ASN A 178 1.76 -6.65 -25.77
CA ASN A 178 0.50 -6.27 -26.40
C ASN A 178 -0.27 -7.48 -26.93
N GLU A 179 0.43 -8.52 -27.37
CA GLU A 179 -0.21 -9.72 -27.93
C GLU A 179 -0.86 -10.52 -26.81
N LYS A 180 -0.14 -10.69 -25.69
CA LYS A 180 -0.65 -11.38 -24.51
C LYS A 180 -1.57 -10.53 -23.64
N LYS A 181 -1.61 -9.21 -23.88
CA LYS A 181 -2.26 -8.22 -23.00
C LYS A 181 -1.79 -8.37 -21.56
N GLU A 182 -0.47 -8.37 -21.37
CA GLU A 182 0.17 -8.53 -20.06
C GLU A 182 0.97 -7.28 -19.68
N ILE A 183 1.03 -6.99 -18.39
CA ILE A 183 1.94 -5.99 -17.81
C ILE A 183 2.81 -6.69 -16.76
N TYR A 184 4.10 -6.36 -16.74
CA TYR A 184 5.12 -6.97 -15.89
C TYR A 184 5.61 -5.96 -14.84
N LEU A 185 5.65 -6.40 -13.60
CA LEU A 185 6.11 -5.65 -12.44
C LEU A 185 7.06 -6.51 -11.60
N VAL A 186 7.80 -5.87 -10.71
CA VAL A 186 8.67 -6.56 -9.75
C VAL A 186 8.41 -6.09 -8.33
N ALA A 187 8.44 -7.01 -7.36
CA ALA A 187 8.38 -6.69 -5.94
C ALA A 187 9.18 -7.70 -5.10
N PRO A 188 9.60 -7.36 -3.88
CA PRO A 188 9.65 -6.01 -3.31
C PRO A 188 10.47 -5.02 -4.13
N MET A 189 10.30 -3.72 -3.88
CA MET A 189 10.91 -2.65 -4.68
C MET A 189 12.43 -2.62 -4.58
N TYR A 190 13.04 -3.04 -3.47
CA TYR A 190 14.48 -2.96 -3.31
C TYR A 190 15.22 -4.08 -4.06
N ASN A 191 14.84 -5.35 -3.82
CA ASN A 191 15.58 -6.50 -4.35
C ASN A 191 14.98 -7.11 -5.62
N HIS A 192 13.75 -6.72 -5.99
CA HIS A 192 13.05 -7.22 -7.17
C HIS A 192 12.98 -8.76 -7.22
N LYS A 193 12.80 -9.39 -6.05
CA LYS A 193 12.89 -10.85 -5.88
C LYS A 193 11.87 -11.63 -6.69
N TYR A 194 10.67 -11.08 -6.85
CA TYR A 194 9.57 -11.72 -7.54
C TYR A 194 9.14 -10.90 -8.75
N SER A 195 8.73 -11.61 -9.80
CA SER A 195 8.07 -11.04 -10.98
C SER A 195 6.56 -11.18 -10.84
N PHE A 196 5.82 -10.17 -11.27
CA PHE A 196 4.37 -10.14 -11.22
C PHE A 196 3.81 -9.82 -12.60
N ILE A 197 2.83 -10.62 -13.02
CA ILE A 197 2.16 -10.53 -14.31
C ILE A 197 0.71 -10.11 -14.04
N LEU A 198 0.32 -8.98 -14.61
CA LEU A 198 -1.06 -8.53 -14.68
C LEU A 198 -1.62 -8.98 -16.03
N SER A 199 -2.56 -9.92 -16.03
CA SER A 199 -3.22 -10.37 -17.26
C SER A 199 -4.60 -9.75 -17.43
N PHE A 200 -5.00 -9.52 -18.67
CA PHE A 200 -6.23 -8.78 -19.02
C PHE A 200 -7.00 -9.49 -20.13
N PHE A 201 -8.32 -9.60 -19.98
CA PHE A 201 -9.20 -10.08 -21.05
C PHE A 201 -9.68 -8.90 -21.89
N ASP A 202 -10.12 -7.82 -21.22
CA ASP A 202 -10.61 -6.62 -21.86
C ASP A 202 -9.47 -5.71 -22.36
N GLU A 203 -9.51 -5.41 -23.65
CA GLU A 203 -8.48 -4.62 -24.32
C GLU A 203 -8.49 -3.14 -23.90
N ILE A 204 -9.68 -2.59 -23.61
CA ILE A 204 -9.82 -1.19 -23.19
C ILE A 204 -9.18 -1.00 -21.81
N THR A 205 -9.49 -1.91 -20.88
CA THR A 205 -8.91 -1.96 -19.53
C THR A 205 -7.40 -2.13 -19.59
N TYR A 206 -6.92 -3.08 -20.41
CA TYR A 206 -5.49 -3.27 -20.65
C TYR A 206 -4.81 -1.98 -21.11
N LYS A 207 -5.28 -1.37 -22.21
CA LYS A 207 -4.67 -0.15 -22.77
C LYS A 207 -4.69 1.01 -21.78
N THR A 208 -5.78 1.16 -21.02
CA THR A 208 -5.93 2.22 -20.02
C THR A 208 -4.92 2.06 -18.89
N ILE A 209 -4.88 0.89 -18.25
CA ILE A 209 -4.00 0.63 -17.11
C ILE A 209 -2.53 0.58 -17.56
N ARG A 210 -2.23 -0.01 -18.72
CA ARG A 210 -0.89 0.01 -19.32
C ARG A 210 -0.38 1.43 -19.50
N SER A 211 -1.19 2.33 -20.05
CA SER A 211 -0.80 3.72 -20.28
C SER A 211 -0.61 4.48 -18.96
N GLU A 212 -1.49 4.24 -17.98
CA GLU A 212 -1.36 4.82 -16.64
C GLU A 212 -0.06 4.39 -15.94
N ILE A 213 0.28 3.10 -15.99
CA ILE A 213 1.54 2.58 -15.42
C ILE A 213 2.75 3.11 -16.20
N TYR A 214 2.73 3.11 -17.54
CA TYR A 214 3.86 3.59 -18.36
C TYR A 214 4.21 5.05 -18.07
N ASN A 215 3.18 5.90 -17.92
CA ASN A 215 3.33 7.32 -17.61
C ASN A 215 3.78 7.58 -16.17
N ASN A 216 3.68 6.58 -15.28
CA ASN A 216 4.08 6.66 -13.88
C ASN A 216 5.08 5.56 -13.52
N ARG A 217 5.90 5.11 -14.48
CA ARG A 217 6.84 3.98 -14.31
C ARG A 217 7.93 4.25 -13.28
N ASP A 218 8.18 5.52 -12.97
CA ASP A 218 9.08 5.99 -11.93
C ASP A 218 8.41 6.07 -10.55
N LYS A 219 7.14 5.68 -10.41
CA LYS A 219 6.36 5.73 -9.16
C LYS A 219 6.14 4.34 -8.57
N ILE A 220 5.59 4.32 -7.36
CA ILE A 220 5.15 3.09 -6.70
C ILE A 220 3.83 2.63 -7.34
N ILE A 221 3.80 1.38 -7.79
CA ILE A 221 2.61 0.72 -8.33
C ILE A 221 2.09 -0.26 -7.28
N VAL A 222 0.86 -0.04 -6.82
CA VAL A 222 0.21 -0.93 -5.86
C VAL A 222 -0.84 -1.74 -6.59
N VAL A 223 -0.82 -3.07 -6.41
CA VAL A 223 -1.77 -3.96 -7.07
C VAL A 223 -2.41 -4.92 -6.07
N ALA A 224 -3.73 -5.01 -6.08
CA ALA A 224 -4.49 -6.07 -5.42
C ALA A 224 -4.83 -7.19 -6.41
N GLY A 225 -4.58 -8.42 -6.00
CA GLY A 225 -4.85 -9.59 -6.82
C GLY A 225 -5.02 -10.86 -6.01
N GLU A 226 -5.62 -11.85 -6.65
CA GLU A 226 -5.48 -13.25 -6.25
C GLU A 226 -4.33 -13.87 -7.06
N TRP A 227 -3.19 -14.08 -6.40
CA TRP A 227 -1.94 -14.42 -7.05
C TRP A 227 -1.76 -15.94 -7.14
N LYS A 228 -1.37 -16.40 -8.33
CA LYS A 228 -1.09 -17.80 -8.64
C LYS A 228 0.30 -17.91 -9.27
N SER A 229 0.87 -19.10 -9.30
CA SER A 229 2.09 -19.35 -10.06
C SER A 229 1.85 -19.07 -11.54
N SER A 230 2.80 -18.38 -12.19
CA SER A 230 2.81 -18.23 -13.65
C SER A 230 3.40 -19.45 -14.38
N GLY A 231 3.87 -20.46 -13.63
CA GLY A 231 4.66 -21.58 -14.15
C GLY A 231 6.17 -21.30 -14.21
N VAL A 232 6.58 -20.05 -13.99
CA VAL A 232 7.99 -19.64 -13.90
C VAL A 232 8.38 -19.42 -12.43
N TYR A 233 9.61 -19.82 -12.06
CA TYR A 233 10.14 -19.66 -10.71
C TYR A 233 10.08 -18.19 -10.26
N ASN A 234 9.60 -17.95 -9.03
CA ASN A 234 9.42 -16.61 -8.44
C ASN A 234 8.58 -15.64 -9.29
N SER A 235 7.69 -16.17 -10.14
CA SER A 235 6.84 -15.35 -11.00
C SER A 235 5.37 -15.69 -10.77
N PHE A 236 4.57 -14.66 -10.47
CA PHE A 236 3.17 -14.78 -10.08
C PHE A 236 2.27 -14.01 -11.03
N ILE A 237 1.08 -14.53 -11.26
CA ILE A 237 0.10 -13.93 -12.18
C ILE A 237 -1.23 -13.71 -11.47
N THR A 238 -1.89 -12.62 -11.83
CA THR A 238 -3.28 -12.33 -11.43
C THR A 238 -4.04 -11.72 -12.59
N HIS A 239 -5.36 -11.84 -12.54
CA HIS A 239 -6.25 -11.23 -13.53
C HIS A 239 -6.71 -9.85 -13.09
N ILE A 240 -6.70 -8.88 -14.00
CA ILE A 240 -7.16 -7.52 -13.75
C ILE A 240 -8.47 -7.27 -14.49
N TYR A 241 -9.52 -7.10 -13.70
CA TYR A 241 -10.88 -6.79 -14.14
C TYR A 241 -11.13 -5.29 -14.25
N GLY A 242 -10.33 -4.45 -13.58
CA GLY A 242 -10.51 -3.00 -13.67
C GLY A 242 -9.56 -2.19 -12.79
N ARG A 243 -9.75 -0.87 -12.86
CA ARG A 243 -8.87 0.12 -12.20
C ARG A 243 -8.89 0.05 -10.68
N LYS A 244 -9.90 -0.56 -10.05
CA LYS A 244 -9.96 -0.74 -8.58
C LYS A 244 -8.79 -1.56 -8.04
N GLN A 245 -8.22 -2.45 -8.86
CA GLN A 245 -7.11 -3.33 -8.49
C GLN A 245 -5.74 -2.67 -8.60
N VAL A 246 -5.62 -1.47 -9.19
CA VAL A 246 -4.32 -0.83 -9.45
C VAL A 246 -4.35 0.61 -8.92
N ALA A 247 -3.33 0.98 -8.16
CA ALA A 247 -3.15 2.34 -7.66
C ALA A 247 -1.72 2.83 -7.88
N ILE A 248 -1.60 4.06 -8.34
CA ILE A 248 -0.32 4.79 -8.41
C ILE A 248 -0.19 5.65 -7.15
N ILE A 249 0.92 5.51 -6.43
CA ILE A 249 1.25 6.33 -5.26
C ILE A 249 2.27 7.39 -5.68
N LYS A 250 1.91 8.65 -5.45
CA LYS A 250 2.68 9.83 -5.86
C LYS A 250 3.48 10.39 -4.69
#